data_AF-A0A4R9VC60-F1
#
_entry.id   AF-A0A4R9VC60-F1
#
_cell.length_a   1.000
_cell.length_b   1.000
_cell.length_c   1.000
_cell.angle_alpha   90.00
_cell.angle_beta   90.00
_cell.angle_gamma   90.00
#
_symmetry.space_group_name_H-M   'P 1'
#
loop_
_entity.id
_entity.type
_entity.pdbx_description
1 polymer ?
#
loop_
_entity_poly.entity_id
_entity_poly.type
_entity_poly.pdbx_seq_one_letter_code
_entity_poly.pdbx_strand_id
1 'polypeptide(L)'
;KVEHNPEKAKELLAASGFSPEKPVKFTIQTTKGFKPKDYEMIQAIVGMWRKVGIEATIEVYEIAKHYELRAADKLAPAAFYNWGNAIGDPTTSTGF
;
A
#
# COMPACT_ATOMS: atom_id res chain seq x y z
N LYS A 1 10.55 13.97 7.81
CA LYS A 1 10.93 13.01 6.75
C LYS A 1 11.12 11.66 7.41
N VAL A 2 10.49 10.59 6.93
CA VAL A 2 10.73 9.22 7.41
C VAL A 2 11.84 8.62 6.56
N GLU A 3 12.92 8.15 7.19
CA GLU A 3 14.03 7.50 6.50
C GLU A 3 13.64 6.07 6.08
N HIS A 4 14.18 5.60 4.95
CA HIS A 4 14.09 4.19 4.61
C HIS A 4 15.01 3.36 5.51
N ASN A 5 14.45 2.78 6.57
CA ASN A 5 15.19 2.00 7.56
C ASN A 5 14.51 0.64 7.84
N PRO A 6 14.94 -0.44 7.14
CA PRO A 6 14.37 -1.78 7.34
C PRO A 6 14.53 -2.34 8.75
N GLU A 7 15.62 -2.00 9.46
CA GLU A 7 15.84 -2.48 10.83
C GLU A 7 14.85 -1.83 11.80
N LYS A 8 14.60 -0.52 11.64
CA LYS A 8 13.57 0.15 12.44
C LYS A 8 12.17 -0.39 12.15
N ALA A 9 11.87 -0.76 10.91
CA ALA A 9 10.61 -1.40 10.56
C ALA A 9 10.42 -2.75 11.28
N LYS A 10 11.48 -3.60 11.33
CA LYS A 10 11.45 -4.86 12.08
C LYS A 10 11.22 -4.63 13.58
N GLU A 11 11.88 -3.64 14.17
CA GLU A 11 11.72 -3.30 15.60
C GLU A 11 10.27 -2.92 15.92
N LEU A 12 9.64 -2.09 15.09
CA LEU A 12 8.24 -1.69 15.28
C LEU A 12 7.26 -2.85 15.09
N LEU A 13 7.54 -3.74 14.14
CA LEU A 13 6.74 -4.96 13.93
C LEU A 13 6.89 -5.93 15.11
N ALA A 14 8.10 -6.09 15.64
CA ALA A 14 8.38 -6.90 16.83
C ALA A 14 7.68 -6.35 18.08
N ALA A 15 7.71 -5.03 18.28
CA ALA A 15 6.95 -4.37 19.35
C ALA A 15 5.43 -4.60 19.22
N SER A 16 4.95 -4.88 18.01
CA SER A 16 3.55 -5.24 17.71
C SER A 16 3.29 -6.75 17.72
N GLY A 17 4.28 -7.58 18.05
CA GLY A 17 4.14 -9.04 18.17
C GLY A 17 4.33 -9.83 16.87
N PHE A 18 4.96 -9.23 15.86
CA PHE A 18 5.23 -9.84 14.55
C PHE A 18 6.74 -9.99 14.28
N SER A 19 7.10 -10.96 13.45
CA SER A 19 8.49 -11.22 13.03
C SER A 19 8.52 -11.84 11.62
N PRO A 20 9.69 -12.00 10.99
CA PRO A 20 9.79 -12.78 9.74
C PRO A 20 9.21 -14.20 9.83
N GLU A 21 9.27 -14.84 11.00
CA GLU A 21 8.72 -16.17 11.28
C GLU A 21 7.23 -16.14 11.62
N LYS A 22 6.74 -15.02 12.17
CA LYS A 22 5.32 -14.76 12.44
C LYS A 22 4.90 -13.45 11.75
N PRO A 23 4.76 -13.46 10.41
CA PRO A 23 4.57 -12.23 9.66
C PRO A 23 3.16 -11.66 9.83
N VAL A 24 3.03 -10.34 9.67
CA VAL A 24 1.73 -9.71 9.44
C VAL A 24 1.22 -10.15 8.07
N LYS A 25 -0.05 -10.57 7.99
CA LYS A 25 -0.67 -11.03 6.74
C LYS A 25 -1.83 -10.12 6.37
N PHE A 26 -1.83 -9.58 5.16
CA PHE A 26 -2.93 -8.79 4.62
C PHE A 26 -2.96 -8.78 3.09
N THR A 27 -4.04 -8.27 2.53
CA THR A 27 -4.16 -8.04 1.07
C THR A 27 -3.78 -6.61 0.73
N ILE A 28 -2.97 -6.44 -0.31
CA ILE A 28 -2.76 -5.16 -0.99
C ILE A 28 -3.41 -5.20 -2.37
N GLN A 29 -4.27 -4.23 -2.63
CA GLN A 29 -4.96 -4.10 -3.92
C GLN A 29 -4.21 -3.15 -4.86
N THR A 30 -4.12 -3.52 -6.13
CA THR A 30 -3.52 -2.70 -7.18
C THR A 30 -4.23 -2.90 -8.51
N THR A 31 -4.03 -1.98 -9.44
CA THR A 31 -4.36 -2.17 -10.86
C THR A 31 -3.18 -2.79 -11.61
N LYS A 32 -3.40 -3.17 -12.87
CA LYS A 32 -2.35 -3.56 -13.81
C LYS A 32 -2.47 -2.75 -15.10
N GLY A 33 -1.76 -1.63 -15.17
CA GLY A 33 -1.71 -0.75 -16.33
C GLY A 33 -2.59 0.51 -16.24
N PHE A 34 -3.20 0.81 -15.09
CA PHE A 34 -3.86 2.12 -14.90
C PHE A 34 -2.81 3.22 -14.74
N LYS A 35 -1.71 2.91 -14.04
CA LYS A 35 -0.47 3.68 -14.11
C LYS A 35 0.64 2.80 -14.68
N PRO A 36 1.62 3.40 -15.40
CA PRO A 36 2.76 2.64 -15.87
C PRO A 36 3.45 1.89 -14.72
N LYS A 37 3.53 0.57 -14.84
CA LYS A 37 4.22 -0.33 -13.90
C LYS A 37 3.66 -0.33 -12.47
N ASP A 38 2.37 -0.04 -12.29
CA ASP A 38 1.69 -0.11 -10.98
C ASP A 38 1.85 -1.50 -10.34
N TYR A 39 1.55 -2.56 -11.07
CA TYR A 39 1.67 -3.94 -10.59
C TYR A 39 3.11 -4.31 -10.21
N GLU A 40 4.09 -4.02 -11.08
CA GLU A 40 5.50 -4.32 -10.85
C GLU A 40 6.05 -3.53 -9.65
N MET A 41 5.61 -2.29 -9.46
CA MET A 41 5.96 -1.49 -8.27
C MET A 41 5.44 -2.15 -7.00
N ILE A 42 4.18 -2.61 -6.99
CA ILE A 42 3.60 -3.31 -5.84
C ILE A 42 4.30 -4.67 -5.61
N GLN A 43 4.66 -5.41 -6.66
CA GLN A 43 5.47 -6.63 -6.52
C GLN A 43 6.81 -6.36 -5.83
N ALA A 44 7.50 -5.27 -6.20
CA ALA A 44 8.75 -4.87 -5.56
C ALA A 44 8.54 -4.51 -4.08
N ILE A 45 7.48 -3.75 -3.76
CA ILE A 45 7.12 -3.40 -2.39
C ILE A 45 6.83 -4.66 -1.56
N VAL A 46 6.01 -5.57 -2.06
CA VAL A 46 5.72 -6.85 -1.38
C VAL A 46 6.99 -7.68 -1.18
N GLY A 47 7.90 -7.70 -2.16
CA GLY A 47 9.21 -8.33 -2.03
C GLY A 47 10.07 -7.73 -0.92
N MET A 48 10.06 -6.41 -0.75
CA MET A 48 10.76 -5.72 0.33
C MET A 48 10.10 -5.96 1.70
N TRP A 49 8.78 -5.94 1.76
CA TRP A 49 7.98 -6.19 2.96
C TRP A 49 8.20 -7.58 3.56
N ARG A 50 8.40 -8.60 2.73
CA ARG A 50 8.75 -9.95 3.22
C ARG A 50 10.02 -9.96 4.08
N LYS A 51 11.01 -9.12 3.76
CA LYS A 51 12.28 -9.04 4.50
C LYS A 51 12.14 -8.48 5.92
N VAL A 52 11.05 -7.79 6.22
CA VAL A 52 10.79 -7.18 7.53
C VAL A 52 9.67 -7.88 8.31
N GLY A 53 9.07 -8.94 7.77
CA GLY A 53 7.98 -9.69 8.43
C GLY A 53 6.58 -9.26 8.01
N ILE A 54 6.42 -8.78 6.78
CA ILE A 54 5.11 -8.51 6.17
C ILE A 54 4.91 -9.44 4.96
N GLU A 55 3.88 -10.27 5.01
CA GLU A 55 3.47 -11.18 3.94
C GLU A 55 2.16 -10.67 3.34
N ALA A 56 2.27 -9.89 2.26
CA ALA A 56 1.12 -9.32 1.58
C ALA A 56 0.72 -10.12 0.33
N THR A 57 -0.58 -10.41 0.19
CA THR A 57 -1.17 -10.96 -1.04
C THR A 57 -1.54 -9.82 -1.97
N ILE A 58 -1.09 -9.88 -3.22
CA ILE A 58 -1.45 -8.87 -4.23
C ILE A 58 -2.76 -9.27 -4.89
N GLU A 59 -3.77 -8.44 -4.75
CA GLU A 59 -5.03 -8.54 -5.49
C GLU A 59 -5.01 -7.52 -6.62
N VAL A 60 -5.28 -7.97 -7.85
CA VAL A 60 -5.40 -7.10 -9.02
C VAL A 60 -6.87 -6.86 -9.31
N TYR A 61 -7.25 -5.58 -9.44
CA TYR A 61 -8.61 -5.16 -9.81
C TYR A 61 -8.59 -4.08 -10.90
N GLU A 62 -9.79 -3.66 -11.31
CA GLU A 62 -9.99 -2.53 -12.21
C GLU A 62 -10.14 -1.22 -11.43
N ILE A 63 -9.80 -0.09 -12.07
CA ILE A 63 -9.91 1.23 -11.44
C ILE A 63 -11.35 1.58 -11.05
N ALA A 64 -12.35 1.15 -11.83
CA ALA A 64 -13.76 1.34 -11.49
C ALA A 64 -14.11 0.62 -10.17
N LYS A 65 -13.57 -0.59 -9.96
CA LYS A 65 -13.77 -1.35 -8.73
C LYS A 65 -13.08 -0.69 -7.54
N HIS A 66 -11.90 -0.10 -7.72
CA HIS A 66 -11.25 0.69 -6.67
C HIS A 66 -12.15 1.80 -6.16
N TYR A 67 -12.74 2.60 -7.06
CA TYR A 67 -13.61 3.71 -6.65
C TYR A 67 -14.89 3.23 -5.95
N GLU A 68 -15.49 2.14 -6.45
CA GLU A 68 -16.64 1.51 -5.80
C GLU A 68 -16.32 1.06 -4.37
N LEU A 69 -15.22 0.31 -4.19
CA LEU A 69 -14.80 -0.18 -2.88
C LEU A 69 -14.41 0.95 -1.94
N ARG A 70 -13.73 1.99 -2.44
CA ARG A 70 -13.35 3.15 -1.64
C ARG A 70 -14.57 3.92 -1.16
N ALA A 71 -15.55 4.18 -2.03
CA ALA A 71 -16.77 4.89 -1.66
C ALA A 71 -17.63 4.12 -0.64
N ALA A 72 -17.44 2.81 -0.56
CA ALA A 72 -18.15 1.94 0.37
C ALA A 72 -17.33 1.57 1.63
N ASP A 73 -16.13 2.13 1.81
CA ASP A 73 -15.19 1.76 2.89
C ASP A 73 -14.87 0.25 2.95
N LYS A 74 -14.72 -0.37 1.77
CA LYS A 74 -14.50 -1.82 1.58
C LYS A 74 -13.17 -2.16 0.88
N LEU A 75 -12.24 -1.21 0.84
CA LEU A 75 -10.89 -1.51 0.35
C LEU A 75 -10.22 -2.54 1.26
N ALA A 76 -9.30 -3.32 0.67
CA ALA A 76 -8.39 -4.15 1.44
C ALA A 76 -7.56 -3.28 2.41
N PRO A 77 -6.91 -3.88 3.42
CA PRO A 77 -6.09 -3.14 4.40
C PRO A 77 -5.03 -2.23 3.77
N ALA A 78 -4.57 -2.53 2.55
CA ALA A 78 -3.78 -1.62 1.73
C ALA A 78 -4.30 -1.59 0.28
N ALA A 79 -4.23 -0.42 -0.35
CA ALA A 79 -4.51 -0.25 -1.77
C ALA A 79 -3.53 0.76 -2.38
N PHE A 80 -3.01 0.45 -3.57
CA PHE A 80 -2.30 1.44 -4.37
C PHE A 80 -3.29 2.50 -4.86
N TYR A 81 -2.98 3.76 -4.58
CA TYR A 81 -3.79 4.89 -5.00
C TYR A 81 -2.89 6.04 -5.45
N ASN A 82 -3.31 6.73 -6.51
CA ASN A 82 -2.70 7.96 -6.96
C ASN A 82 -3.72 9.11 -6.91
N TRP A 83 -3.29 10.25 -6.38
CA TRP A 83 -4.06 11.49 -6.41
C TRP A 83 -3.43 12.47 -7.40
N GLY A 84 -4.28 13.16 -8.17
CA GLY A 84 -3.86 14.23 -9.07
C GLY A 84 -4.59 15.52 -8.70
N ASN A 85 -3.84 16.61 -8.51
CA ASN A 85 -4.41 17.93 -8.25
C ASN A 85 -4.61 18.68 -9.58
N ALA A 86 -5.87 18.85 -9.99
CA ALA A 86 -6.20 19.42 -11.29
C ALA A 86 -5.92 20.93 -11.43
N ILE A 87 -5.89 21.66 -10.30
CA ILE A 87 -5.78 23.14 -10.29
C ILE A 87 -4.54 23.66 -9.55
N GLY A 88 -3.75 22.77 -8.94
CA GLY A 88 -2.54 23.13 -8.18
C GLY A 88 -2.80 23.73 -6.80
N ASP A 89 -4.07 23.89 -6.38
CA ASP A 89 -4.43 24.43 -5.07
C ASP A 89 -4.24 23.37 -3.97
N PRO A 90 -3.42 23.61 -2.93
CA PRO A 90 -3.17 22.64 -1.87
C PRO A 90 -4.42 22.16 -1.13
N THR A 91 -5.46 22.99 -1.00
CA THR A 91 -6.70 22.67 -0.28
C THR A 91 -7.40 21.44 -0.87
N THR A 92 -7.25 21.22 -2.18
CA THR A 92 -7.78 20.04 -2.88
C THR A 92 -7.06 18.73 -2.54
N SER A 93 -5.96 18.78 -1.78
CA SER A 93 -5.15 17.63 -1.38
C SER A 93 -4.99 17.47 0.13
N THR A 94 -5.11 18.56 0.90
CA THR A 94 -4.92 18.56 2.36
C THR A 94 -6.20 18.72 3.17
N GLY A 95 -7.30 19.15 2.54
CA GLY A 95 -8.48 19.61 3.28
C GLY A 95 -8.26 20.96 3.96
N PHE A 96 -9.29 21.43 4.68
CA PHE A 96 -9.27 22.63 5.53
C PHE A 96 -9.04 22.27 7.00
#